data_AF-A0A087UXB2-F1
#
_entry.id   AF-A0A087UXB2-F1
#
_cell.length_a   1.000
_cell.length_b   1.000
_cell.length_c   1.000
_cell.angle_alpha   90.00
_cell.angle_beta   90.00
_cell.angle_gamma   90.00
#
_symmetry.space_group_name_H-M   'P 1'
#
loop_
_entity.id
_entity.type
_entity.pdbx_description
1 polymer ?
#
loop_
_entity_poly.entity_id
_entity_poly.type
_entity_poly.pdbx_seq_one_letter_code
_entity_poly.pdbx_strand_id
1 'polypeptide(L)'
;MFGDPNFLAQAAYPVTCLRTGYRSVALKNEYSEELELACLLVHIDIQYHHGDEADSSRFLQQSRHQSHEVLQRIEDQDALTDEAGAPFMQNEEHFSKYQDRSQI
;
A
#
# COMPACT_ATOMS: atom_id res chain seq x y z
N MET A 1 15.10 4.43 19.51
CA MET A 1 13.88 5.21 19.77
C MET A 1 12.78 4.56 18.94
N PHE A 2 11.88 3.81 19.57
CA PHE A 2 10.74 3.19 18.89
C PHE A 2 9.60 4.19 18.95
N GLY A 3 9.18 4.74 17.82
CA GLY A 3 8.07 5.69 17.75
C GLY A 3 8.31 6.94 16.91
N ASP A 4 9.55 7.23 16.51
CA ASP A 4 9.80 8.31 15.55
C ASP A 4 9.47 7.83 14.13
N PRO A 5 8.74 8.64 13.33
CA PRO A 5 8.51 8.32 11.93
C PRO A 5 9.85 8.31 11.20
N ASN A 6 10.34 7.11 10.86
CA ASN A 6 11.52 6.96 10.02
C ASN A 6 11.14 7.25 8.57
N PHE A 7 11.79 8.25 7.97
CA PHE A 7 11.66 8.49 6.53
C PHE A 7 12.23 7.29 5.78
N LEU A 8 11.39 6.64 4.97
CA LEU A 8 11.80 5.52 4.12
C LEU A 8 12.06 5.99 2.70
N ALA A 9 11.10 6.70 2.10
CA ALA A 9 11.18 7.16 0.72
C ALA A 9 10.12 8.23 0.39
N GLN A 10 10.25 8.86 -0.78
CA GLN A 10 9.31 9.82 -1.35
C GLN A 10 9.16 9.66 -2.87
N ALA A 11 8.08 10.21 -3.43
CA ALA A 11 7.98 10.49 -4.86
C ALA A 11 7.16 11.77 -5.08
N ALA A 12 7.67 12.71 -5.87
CA ALA A 12 7.03 13.99 -6.14
C ALA A 12 6.78 14.19 -7.64
N TYR A 13 5.54 14.55 -8.00
CA TYR A 13 5.11 14.80 -9.38
C TYR A 13 4.27 16.07 -9.46
N PRO A 14 4.43 16.89 -10.52
CA PRO A 14 3.51 17.99 -10.78
C PRO A 14 2.09 17.45 -11.04
N VAL A 15 1.09 18.05 -10.39
CA VAL A 15 -0.32 17.63 -10.51
C VAL A 15 -0.80 17.66 -11.97
N THR A 16 -0.34 18.64 -12.74
CA THR A 16 -0.68 18.81 -14.16
C THR A 16 -0.17 17.67 -15.06
N CYS A 17 0.76 16.85 -14.57
CA CYS A 17 1.34 15.74 -15.33
C CYS A 17 0.77 14.37 -14.92
N LEU A 18 -0.12 14.32 -13.92
CA LEU A 18 -0.69 13.06 -13.43
C LEU A 18 -1.69 12.47 -14.44
N ARG A 19 -1.74 11.14 -14.49
CA ARG A 19 -2.70 10.36 -15.30
C ARG A 19 -3.56 9.52 -14.37
N THR A 20 -4.87 9.52 -14.59
CA THR A 20 -5.84 8.75 -13.79
C THR A 20 -5.70 7.23 -13.95
N GLY A 21 -6.31 6.44 -13.08
CA GLY A 21 -6.26 4.97 -13.06
C GLY A 21 -5.13 4.40 -12.19
N TYR A 22 -4.89 3.08 -12.29
CA TYR A 22 -3.80 2.39 -11.57
C TYR A 22 -2.43 2.69 -12.19
N ARG A 23 -1.48 3.14 -11.38
CA ARG A 23 -0.12 3.56 -11.79
C ARG A 23 0.92 3.04 -10.81
N SER A 24 2.06 2.61 -11.36
CA SER A 24 3.25 2.32 -10.56
C SER A 24 4.01 3.61 -10.30
N VAL A 25 4.31 3.88 -9.04
CA VAL A 25 5.08 5.03 -8.57
C VAL A 25 6.41 4.52 -8.01
N ALA A 26 7.50 4.77 -8.72
CA ALA A 26 8.84 4.44 -8.24
C ALA A 26 9.26 5.41 -7.12
N LEU A 27 9.79 4.87 -6.04
CA LEU A 27 10.16 5.61 -4.85
C LEU A 27 11.63 6.06 -4.90
N LYS A 28 11.91 7.16 -4.23
CA LYS A 28 13.22 7.81 -4.15
C LYS A 28 13.62 8.07 -2.71
N ASN A 29 14.92 8.16 -2.43
CA ASN A 29 15.42 8.58 -1.12
C ASN A 29 15.24 10.10 -0.91
N GLU A 30 15.72 10.60 0.24
CA GLU A 30 15.63 12.03 0.60
C GLU A 30 16.44 12.94 -0.33
N TYR A 31 17.45 12.37 -1.03
CA TYR A 31 18.27 13.03 -2.03
C TYR A 31 17.69 12.93 -3.45
N SER A 32 16.48 12.41 -3.60
CA SER A 32 15.80 12.17 -4.89
C SER A 32 16.51 11.18 -5.82
N GLU A 33 17.35 10.32 -5.27
CA GLU A 33 17.94 9.18 -5.98
C GLU A 33 16.96 8.00 -5.97
N GLU A 34 16.99 7.21 -7.04
CA GLU A 34 16.10 6.06 -7.19
C GLU A 34 16.45 4.96 -6.17
N LEU A 35 15.42 4.44 -5.49
CA LEU A 35 15.53 3.25 -4.67
C LEU A 35 15.18 2.04 -5.54
N GLU A 36 16.17 1.21 -5.85
CA GLU A 36 15.97 0.04 -6.69
C GLU A 36 14.86 -0.87 -6.14
N LEU A 37 13.95 -1.28 -7.03
CA LEU A 37 12.81 -2.16 -6.74
C LEU A 37 11.76 -1.60 -5.77
N ALA A 38 11.89 -0.35 -5.30
CA ALA A 38 10.90 0.28 -4.44
C ALA A 38 9.81 0.97 -5.28
N CYS A 39 8.59 0.43 -5.28
CA CYS A 39 7.45 1.06 -5.93
C CYS A 39 6.13 0.87 -5.17
N LEU A 40 5.19 1.78 -5.41
CA LEU A 40 3.81 1.69 -4.94
C LEU A 40 2.86 1.59 -6.14
N LEU A 41 1.85 0.74 -6.02
CA LEU A 41 0.69 0.75 -6.92
C LEU A 41 -0.35 1.72 -6.35
N VAL A 42 -0.66 2.78 -7.09
CA VAL A 42 -1.60 3.83 -6.67
C VAL A 42 -2.73 3.94 -7.68
N HIS A 43 -3.97 4.06 -7.20
CA HIS A 43 -5.10 4.47 -8.03
C HIS A 43 -5.28 5.98 -7.96
N ILE A 44 -5.14 6.66 -9.09
CA ILE A 44 -5.26 8.12 -9.19
C ILE A 44 -6.62 8.45 -9.82
N ASP A 45 -7.46 9.20 -9.11
CA ASP A 45 -8.66 9.81 -9.67
C ASP A 45 -8.56 11.33 -9.56
N ILE A 46 -8.78 12.05 -10.65
CA ILE A 46 -8.65 13.51 -10.72
C ILE A 46 -10.01 14.09 -11.11
N GLN A 47 -10.61 14.85 -10.20
CA GLN A 47 -11.89 15.51 -10.43
C GLN A 47 -11.73 17.02 -10.38
N TYR A 48 -12.23 17.71 -11.41
CA TYR A 48 -12.18 19.16 -11.53
C TYR A 48 -13.48 19.77 -11.02
N HIS A 49 -13.45 20.49 -9.90
CA HIS A 49 -14.59 21.25 -9.43
C HIS A 49 -14.67 22.61 -10.13
N HIS A 50 -15.75 22.85 -10.85
CA HIS A 50 -16.09 24.18 -11.35
C HIS A 50 -16.90 24.91 -10.26
N GLY A 51 -16.22 25.67 -9.41
CA GLY A 51 -16.76 26.85 -8.70
C GLY A 51 -17.84 26.67 -7.62
N ASP A 52 -18.61 25.58 -7.57
CA ASP A 52 -19.67 25.43 -6.56
C ASP A 52 -19.15 24.73 -5.29
N GLU A 53 -19.05 25.50 -4.20
CA GLU A 53 -18.60 25.05 -2.88
C GLU A 53 -19.44 23.86 -2.34
N ALA A 54 -20.73 23.83 -2.71
CA ALA A 54 -21.64 22.75 -2.38
C ALA A 54 -21.25 21.42 -3.06
N ASP A 55 -20.80 21.47 -4.32
CA ASP A 55 -20.41 20.28 -5.08
C ASP A 55 -19.07 19.73 -4.61
N SER A 56 -18.13 20.61 -4.23
CA SER A 56 -16.85 20.24 -3.64
C SER A 56 -17.05 19.50 -2.31
N SER A 57 -17.95 20.02 -1.46
CA SER A 57 -18.26 19.42 -0.16
C SER A 57 -18.93 18.05 -0.29
N ARG A 58 -19.89 17.92 -1.23
CA ARG A 58 -20.57 16.65 -1.51
C ARG A 58 -19.61 15.59 -2.04
N PHE A 59 -18.74 15.96 -2.98
CA PHE A 59 -17.75 15.04 -3.53
C PHE A 59 -16.77 14.54 -2.47
N LEU A 60 -16.22 15.43 -1.64
CA LEU A 60 -15.35 15.04 -0.52
C LEU A 60 -16.04 14.05 0.43
N GLN A 61 -17.33 14.26 0.71
CA GLN A 61 -18.11 13.35 1.54
C GLN A 61 -18.30 11.99 0.88
N GLN A 62 -18.52 11.94 -0.44
CA GLN A 62 -18.65 10.70 -1.20
C GLN A 62 -17.33 9.92 -1.27
N SER A 63 -16.19 10.60 -1.51
CA SER A 63 -14.87 9.98 -1.53
C SER A 63 -14.49 9.37 -0.17
N ARG A 64 -14.81 10.07 0.94
CA ARG A 64 -14.66 9.52 2.30
C ARG A 64 -15.50 8.26 2.51
N HIS A 65 -16.75 8.27 2.03
CA HIS A 65 -17.63 7.11 2.16
C HIS A 65 -17.10 5.89 1.41
N GLN A 66 -16.66 6.07 0.14
CA GLN A 66 -16.07 4.97 -0.64
C GLN A 66 -14.80 4.40 -0.01
N SER A 67 -13.93 5.28 0.52
CA SER A 67 -12.70 4.85 1.20
C SER A 67 -13.02 4.03 2.46
N HIS A 68 -14.01 4.46 3.24
CA HIS A 68 -14.45 3.74 4.44
C HIS A 68 -15.06 2.38 4.09
N GLU A 69 -15.81 2.29 2.99
CA GLU A 69 -16.39 1.02 2.53
C GLU A 69 -15.30 0.01 2.13
N VAL A 70 -14.25 0.45 1.42
CA VAL A 70 -13.12 -0.42 1.07
C VAL A 70 -12.38 -0.90 2.32
N LEU A 71 -12.15 0.00 3.29
CA LEU A 71 -11.49 -0.37 4.55
C LEU A 71 -12.29 -1.43 5.32
N GLN A 72 -13.61 -1.28 5.42
CA GLN A 72 -14.46 -2.29 6.07
C GLN A 72 -14.34 -3.67 5.40
N ARG A 73 -14.29 -3.72 4.06
CA ARG A 73 -14.09 -4.99 3.35
C ARG A 73 -12.72 -5.61 3.62
N ILE A 74 -11.69 -4.79 3.81
CA ILE A 74 -10.35 -5.27 4.19
C ILE A 74 -10.41 -5.85 5.61
N GLU A 75 -11.03 -5.14 6.56
CA GLU A 75 -11.20 -5.61 7.94
C GLU A 75 -11.99 -6.93 8.02
N ASP A 76 -13.10 -7.04 7.27
CA ASP A 76 -13.90 -8.26 7.18
C ASP A 76 -13.09 -9.42 6.58
N GLN A 77 -12.26 -9.14 5.56
CA GLN A 77 -11.40 -10.13 4.93
C GLN A 77 -10.25 -10.56 5.85
N ASP A 78 -9.69 -9.64 6.63
CA ASP A 78 -8.65 -9.91 7.62
C ASP A 78 -9.20 -10.79 8.76
N ALA A 79 -10.43 -10.51 9.23
CA ALA A 79 -11.12 -11.32 10.23
C ALA A 79 -11.39 -12.76 9.73
N LEU A 80 -11.71 -12.93 8.45
CA LEU A 80 -11.86 -14.24 7.82
C LEU A 80 -10.53 -14.98 7.64
N THR A 81 -9.42 -14.27 7.39
CA THR A 81 -8.08 -14.89 7.34
C THR A 81 -7.55 -15.29 8.71
N ASP A 82 -7.94 -14.62 9.79
CA ASP A 82 -7.60 -15.04 11.16
C ASP A 82 -8.32 -16.35 11.56
N GLU A 83 -9.56 -16.57 11.11
CA GLU A 83 -10.29 -17.83 11.33
C GLU A 83 -9.72 -19.01 10.51
N ALA A 84 -9.08 -18.74 9.37
CA ALA A 84 -8.35 -19.74 8.58
C ALA A 84 -6.86 -19.88 8.99
N GLY A 85 -6.43 -19.13 9.99
CA GLY A 85 -5.03 -18.84 10.28
C GLY A 85 -4.43 -19.53 11.51
N ALA A 86 -4.63 -20.84 11.71
CA ALA A 86 -3.65 -21.66 12.45
C ALA A 86 -3.82 -23.18 12.19
N PRO A 87 -2.76 -23.96 11.83
CA PRO A 87 -1.34 -23.61 11.73
C PRO A 87 -0.72 -23.97 10.34
N PHE A 88 -0.18 -22.98 9.62
CA PHE A 88 0.86 -23.25 8.62
C PHE A 88 2.27 -23.37 9.25
N MET A 89 2.39 -23.22 10.58
CA MET A 89 3.61 -23.50 11.34
C MET A 89 3.77 -25.00 11.64
N GLN A 90 3.86 -25.83 10.61
CA GLN A 90 4.35 -27.22 10.71
C GLN A 90 5.40 -27.58 9.66
N ASN A 91 5.81 -26.64 8.79
CA ASN A 91 6.77 -26.92 7.72
C ASN A 91 8.17 -26.33 7.94
N GLU A 92 8.48 -25.75 9.11
CA GLU A 92 9.85 -25.33 9.46
C GLU A 92 10.72 -26.44 10.07
N GLU A 93 10.15 -27.58 10.51
CA GLU A 93 10.97 -28.70 11.00
C GLU A 93 11.54 -29.60 9.89
N HIS A 94 11.06 -29.47 8.64
CA HIS A 94 11.52 -30.34 7.55
C HIS A 94 12.73 -29.78 6.77
N PHE A 95 13.07 -28.50 6.95
CA PHE A 95 14.24 -27.89 6.29
C PHE A 95 15.57 -28.16 7.03
N SER A 96 15.53 -28.54 8.31
CA SER A 96 16.75 -28.90 9.04
C SER A 96 17.33 -30.25 8.62
N LYS A 97 16.55 -31.11 7.95
CA LYS A 97 17.04 -32.42 7.44
C LYS A 97 17.78 -32.35 6.10
N TYR A 98 17.74 -31.22 5.40
CA TYR A 98 18.41 -31.06 4.10
C TYR A 98 19.71 -30.27 4.15
N GLN A 99 20.06 -29.68 5.30
CA GLN A 99 21.29 -28.91 5.46
C GLN A 99 22.47 -29.72 6.01
N ASP A 100 22.26 -31.00 6.36
CA ASP A 100 23.27 -31.88 6.96
C ASP A 100 23.65 -33.08 6.06
N ARG A 101 23.67 -32.87 4.73
CA ARG A 101 24.16 -33.87 3.75
C ARG A 101 25.13 -33.33 2.71
N SER A 102 25.71 -32.15 2.93
CA SER A 102 26.78 -31.58 2.10
C SER A 102 28.13 -31.51 2.82
N GLN A 103 28.49 -32.56 3.55
CA GLN A 103 29.90 -32.88 3.81
C GLN A 103 30.20 -34.26 3.21
N ILE A 104 30.68 -34.21 1.98
CA ILE A 104 31.73 -35.12 1.51
C ILE A 104 33.03 -34.34 1.64
#